data_AF-A0A5R8Y951-F1
#
_entry.id   AF-A0A5R8Y951-F1
#
_cell.length_a   1.000
_cell.length_b   1.000
_cell.length_c   1.000
_cell.angle_alpha   90.00
_cell.angle_beta   90.00
_cell.angle_gamma   90.00
#
_symmetry.space_group_name_H-M   'P 1'
#
loop_
_entity.id
_entity.type
_entity.pdbx_description
1 polymer ?
#
loop_
_entity_poly.entity_id
_entity_poly.type
_entity_poly.pdbx_seq_one_letter_code
_entity_poly.pdbx_strand_id
1 'polypeptide(L)'
;MSYQISDLCVSCHACMDACPTKAIAQGESRFVIDSRACSHCDGDYAVSQCASICPVEGAILDPFGEVVNPPGSLTGIPPERIAALVAEGIL
;
A
#
# COMPACT_ATOMS: atom_id res chain seq x y z
N MET A 1 -8.26 -9.52 -10.50
CA MET A 1 -8.32 -8.65 -9.31
C MET A 1 -7.08 -7.78 -9.32
N SER A 2 -7.12 -6.55 -8.81
CA SER A 2 -5.99 -5.61 -8.81
C SER A 2 -5.62 -5.20 -7.39
N TYR A 3 -4.44 -4.60 -7.21
CA TYR A 3 -4.13 -3.85 -5.99
C TYR A 3 -5.18 -2.75 -5.76
N GLN A 4 -5.33 -2.35 -4.50
CA GLN A 4 -6.20 -1.25 -4.07
C GLN A 4 -5.47 -0.34 -3.09
N ILE A 5 -5.94 0.90 -2.99
CA ILE A 5 -5.46 1.89 -2.03
C ILE A 5 -6.57 2.09 -1.01
N SER A 6 -6.27 1.98 0.29
CA SER A 6 -7.23 2.18 1.37
C SER A 6 -7.43 3.67 1.69
N ASP A 7 -8.30 3.94 2.66
CA ASP A 7 -8.55 5.27 3.20
C ASP A 7 -7.39 5.84 4.03
N LEU A 8 -6.38 5.03 4.37
CA LEU A 8 -5.15 5.48 5.03
C LEU A 8 -4.22 6.28 4.10
N CYS A 9 -4.54 6.39 2.81
CA CYS A 9 -3.75 7.16 1.86
C CYS A 9 -3.68 8.65 2.25
N VAL A 10 -2.47 9.18 2.36
CA VAL A 10 -2.21 10.59 2.69
C VAL A 10 -1.97 11.48 1.47
N SER A 11 -2.32 11.02 0.27
CA SER A 11 -2.18 11.76 -1.00
C SER A 11 -0.77 12.36 -1.23
N CYS A 12 0.30 11.62 -0.90
CA CYS A 12 1.69 12.07 -1.03
C CYS A 12 2.28 12.05 -2.46
N HIS A 13 1.50 11.60 -3.45
CA HIS A 13 1.84 11.49 -4.88
C HIS A 13 2.93 10.46 -5.26
N ALA A 14 3.67 9.89 -4.32
CA ALA A 14 4.82 9.01 -4.60
C ALA A 14 4.48 7.79 -5.48
N CYS A 15 3.31 7.16 -5.28
CA CYS A 15 2.94 5.96 -6.04
C CYS A 15 2.50 6.24 -7.48
N MET A 16 2.10 7.47 -7.82
CA MET A 16 1.64 7.82 -9.17
C MET A 16 2.76 7.65 -10.19
N ASP A 17 3.94 8.17 -9.89
CA ASP A 17 5.10 8.11 -10.77
C ASP A 17 5.75 6.72 -10.80
N ALA A 18 5.59 5.94 -9.72
CA ALA A 18 6.17 4.62 -9.61
C ALA A 18 5.41 3.53 -10.38
N CYS A 19 4.16 3.77 -10.79
CA CYS A 19 3.34 2.77 -11.46
C CYS A 19 3.70 2.63 -12.96
N PRO A 20 4.20 1.48 -13.43
CA PRO A 20 4.68 1.33 -14.82
C PRO A 20 3.57 1.52 -15.85
N THR A 21 2.35 1.08 -15.54
CA THR A 21 1.19 1.17 -16.44
C THR A 21 0.37 2.44 -16.25
N LYS A 22 0.80 3.35 -15.35
CA LYS A 22 0.05 4.57 -14.99
C LYS A 22 -1.39 4.28 -14.55
N ALA A 23 -1.61 3.15 -13.88
CA ALA A 23 -2.91 2.74 -13.38
C ALA A 23 -3.41 3.56 -12.18
N ILE A 24 -2.57 4.40 -11.58
CA ILE A 24 -2.88 5.16 -10.36
C ILE A 24 -3.27 6.60 -10.72
N ALA A 25 -4.44 7.04 -10.25
CA ALA A 25 -4.97 8.37 -10.48
C ALA A 25 -5.49 9.02 -9.20
N GLN A 26 -5.53 10.35 -9.17
CA GLN A 26 -6.11 11.12 -8.06
C GLN A 26 -7.62 10.91 -8.02
N GLY A 27 -8.14 10.39 -6.89
CA GLY A 27 -9.55 10.39 -6.55
C GLY A 27 -9.94 11.60 -5.70
N GLU A 28 -11.11 11.57 -5.07
CA GLU A 28 -11.63 12.70 -4.28
C GLU A 28 -10.77 13.01 -3.03
N SER A 29 -10.44 11.98 -2.24
CA SER A 29 -9.67 12.13 -0.99
C SER A 29 -8.38 11.31 -0.94
N ARG A 30 -8.20 10.40 -1.88
CA ARG A 30 -7.11 9.43 -1.94
C ARG A 30 -6.80 9.06 -3.38
N PHE A 31 -5.63 8.46 -3.59
CA PHE A 31 -5.34 7.79 -4.85
C PHE A 31 -6.23 6.55 -5.05
N VAL A 32 -6.51 6.25 -6.31
CA VAL A 32 -7.27 5.08 -6.74
C VAL A 32 -6.50 4.33 -7.83
N ILE A 33 -6.66 3.00 -7.86
CA ILE A 33 -6.03 2.14 -8.87
C ILE A 33 -7.12 1.70 -9.86
N ASP A 34 -6.91 1.97 -11.15
CA ASP A 34 -7.74 1.39 -12.21
C ASP A 34 -7.43 -0.10 -12.35
N SER A 35 -8.40 -0.91 -11.94
CA SER A 35 -8.32 -2.38 -12.01
C SER A 35 -8.07 -2.94 -13.41
N ARG A 36 -8.41 -2.19 -14.47
CA ARG A 36 -8.20 -2.61 -15.87
C ARG A 36 -6.78 -2.33 -16.35
N ALA A 37 -6.10 -1.34 -15.76
CA ALA A 37 -4.76 -0.94 -16.13
C ALA A 37 -3.67 -1.53 -15.22
N CYS A 38 -4.03 -1.99 -14.02
CA CYS A 38 -3.08 -2.60 -13.08
C CYS A 38 -2.59 -3.96 -13.61
N SER A 39 -1.30 -4.05 -13.91
CA SER A 39 -0.62 -5.29 -14.33
C SER A 39 0.04 -6.05 -13.17
N HIS A 40 -0.19 -5.64 -11.93
CA HIS A 40 0.53 -6.15 -10.75
C HIS A 40 2.05 -5.88 -10.77
N CYS A 41 2.49 -5.03 -11.70
CA CYS A 41 3.89 -4.85 -12.10
C CYS A 41 4.51 -6.08 -12.81
N ASP A 42 3.71 -7.10 -13.15
CA ASP A 42 4.19 -8.28 -13.86
C ASP A 42 4.78 -7.89 -15.22
N GLY A 43 6.00 -8.36 -15.47
CA GLY A 43 6.77 -8.06 -16.69
C GLY A 43 7.62 -6.78 -16.61
N ASP A 44 7.35 -5.88 -15.66
CA ASP A 44 8.13 -4.65 -15.46
C ASP A 44 9.04 -4.72 -14.23
N TYR A 45 8.52 -5.24 -13.10
CA TYR A 45 9.25 -5.33 -11.83
C TYR A 45 8.94 -6.64 -11.09
N ALA A 46 9.87 -7.07 -10.23
CA ALA A 46 9.69 -8.26 -9.40
C ALA A 46 8.77 -8.04 -8.18
N VAL A 47 8.49 -6.78 -7.83
CA VAL A 47 7.68 -6.39 -6.68
C VAL A 47 6.75 -5.23 -7.05
N SER A 48 5.61 -5.13 -6.36
CA SER A 48 4.63 -4.06 -6.59
C SER A 48 5.18 -2.70 -6.18
N GLN A 49 5.43 -1.83 -7.16
CA GLN A 49 6.07 -0.53 -6.93
C GLN A 49 5.24 0.41 -6.04
N CYS A 50 3.90 0.36 -6.17
CA CYS A 50 3.00 1.15 -5.33
C CYS A 50 3.13 0.82 -3.84
N ALA A 51 3.31 -0.46 -3.48
CA ALA A 51 3.56 -0.87 -2.10
C ALA A 51 4.98 -0.56 -1.66
N SER A 52 5.98 -0.73 -2.53
CA SER A 52 7.38 -0.47 -2.19
C SER A 52 7.67 1.00 -1.88
N ILE A 53 6.94 1.93 -2.52
CA ILE A 53 7.14 3.37 -2.32
C ILE A 53 6.16 4.00 -1.32
N CYS A 54 5.10 3.30 -0.92
CA CYS A 54 4.10 3.88 -0.03
C CYS A 54 4.69 4.06 1.38
N PRO A 55 4.67 5.29 1.94
CA PRO A 55 5.22 5.55 3.27
C PRO A 55 4.24 5.19 4.40
N VAL A 56 3.04 4.69 4.07
CA VAL A 56 1.96 4.45 5.03
C VAL A 56 1.66 2.95 5.08
N GLU A 57 1.96 2.32 6.21
CA GLU A 57 1.54 0.95 6.51
C GLU A 57 0.01 0.86 6.47
N GLY A 58 -0.54 -0.24 5.94
CA GLY A 58 -1.99 -0.40 5.77
C GLY A 58 -2.60 0.28 4.54
N ALA A 59 -1.87 1.16 3.85
CA ALA A 59 -2.45 1.93 2.75
C ALA A 59 -2.63 1.15 1.44
N ILE A 60 -1.83 0.10 1.21
CA ILE A 60 -1.87 -0.70 -0.02
C ILE A 60 -2.40 -2.09 0.30
N LEU A 61 -3.45 -2.49 -0.42
CA LEU A 61 -4.05 -3.81 -0.37
C LEU A 61 -3.71 -4.57 -1.64
N ASP A 62 -3.38 -5.85 -1.49
CA ASP A 62 -3.15 -6.75 -2.60
C ASP A 62 -4.47 -7.12 -3.32
N PRO A 63 -4.41 -7.92 -4.41
CA PRO A 63 -5.62 -8.36 -5.12
C PRO A 63 -6.62 -9.18 -4.29
N PHE A 64 -6.20 -9.72 -3.15
CA PHE A 64 -7.02 -10.48 -2.22
C PHE A 64 -7.57 -9.62 -1.07
N GLY A 65 -7.18 -8.35 -1.01
CA GLY A 65 -7.58 -7.42 0.04
C GLY A 65 -6.69 -7.47 1.28
N GLU A 66 -5.54 -8.16 1.21
CA GLU A 66 -4.58 -8.23 2.32
C GLU A 66 -3.65 -7.02 2.30
N VAL A 67 -3.30 -6.52 3.50
CA VAL A 67 -2.39 -5.40 3.64
C VAL A 67 -0.97 -5.84 3.26
N VAL A 68 -0.37 -5.17 2.28
CA VAL A 68 0.98 -5.53 1.80
C VAL A 68 2.06 -5.15 2.81
N ASN A 69 1.93 -3.98 3.44
CA ASN A 69 2.83 -3.48 4.48
C ASN A 69 2.04 -3.31 5.78
N PRO A 70 1.92 -4.36 6.63
CA PRO A 70 1.20 -4.27 7.89
C PRO A 70 1.94 -3.42 8.93
N PRO A 71 1.28 -3.01 10.03
CA PRO A 71 1.92 -2.23 11.09
C PRO A 71 3.24 -2.84 11.58
N GLY A 72 4.29 -2.02 11.59
CA GLY A 72 5.66 -2.40 11.96
C GLY A 72 6.51 -2.95 10.81
N SER A 73 5.95 -3.29 9.65
CA SER A 73 6.71 -3.92 8.55
C SER A 73 7.75 -2.99 7.92
N LEU A 74 7.49 -1.69 7.85
CA LEU A 74 8.42 -0.70 7.28
C LEU A 74 9.51 -0.28 8.27
N THR A 75 9.27 -0.49 9.57
CA THR A 75 10.20 -0.12 10.65
C THR A 75 10.95 -1.31 11.24
N GLY A 76 10.59 -2.53 10.85
CA GLY A 76 11.16 -3.77 11.40
C GLY A 76 10.68 -4.08 12.82
N ILE A 77 9.58 -3.45 13.27
CA ILE A 77 8.98 -3.76 14.56
C ILE A 77 8.19 -5.06 14.40
N PRO A 78 8.48 -6.10 15.20
CA PRO A 78 7.84 -7.38 15.00
C PRO A 78 6.39 -7.36 15.48
N PRO A 79 5.50 -8.19 14.90
CA PRO A 79 4.06 -8.14 15.18
C PRO A 79 3.70 -8.33 16.65
N GLU A 80 4.44 -9.17 17.38
CA GLU A 80 4.25 -9.38 18.81
C GLU A 80 4.51 -8.11 19.63
N ARG A 81 5.42 -7.24 19.18
CA ARG A 81 5.70 -5.98 19.86
C ARG A 81 4.59 -4.96 19.59
N ILE A 82 4.07 -4.91 18.36
CA ILE A 82 2.90 -4.08 18.04
C ILE A 82 1.70 -4.52 18.88
N ALA A 83 1.41 -5.82 18.95
CA ALA A 83 0.31 -6.37 19.74
C ALA A 83 0.44 -6.03 21.23
N ALA A 84 1.66 -6.11 21.79
CA ALA A 84 1.93 -5.72 23.16
C ALA A 84 1.65 -4.22 23.40
N LEU A 85 2.13 -3.34 22.53
CA LEU A 85 1.92 -1.88 22.65
C LEU A 85 0.43 -1.50 22.55
N VAL A 86 -0.34 -2.17 21.69
CA VAL A 86 -1.81 -2.00 21.61
C VAL A 86 -2.48 -2.48 22.90
N ALA A 87 -2.08 -3.65 23.42
CA ALA A 87 -2.62 -4.17 24.68
C ALA A 87 -2.29 -3.28 25.90
N GLU A 88 -1.16 -2.58 25.85
CA GLU A 88 -0.73 -1.58 26.83
C GLU A 88 -1.43 -0.22 26.63
N GLY A 89 -2.21 -0.03 25.55
CA GLY A 89 -2.92 1.22 25.24
C GLY A 89 -2.01 2.35 24.76
N ILE A 90 -0.81 2.01 24.26
CA ILE A 90 0.16 2.97 23.70
C ILE A 90 -0.14 3.25 22.22
N LEU A 91 -0.71 2.26 21.52
CA LEU A 91 -1.13 2.33 20.11
C LEU A 91 -2.62 2.02 19.99
#